data_AF-A0A349LYW7-F1
#
_entry.id   AF-A0A349LYW7-F1
#
_cell.length_a   1.000
_cell.length_b   1.000
_cell.length_c   1.000
_cell.angle_alpha   90.00
_cell.angle_beta   90.00
_cell.angle_gamma   90.00
#
_symmetry.space_group_name_H-M   'P 1'
#
loop_
_entity.id
_entity.type
_entity.pdbx_description
1 polymer ?
#
loop_
_entity_poly.entity_id
_entity_poly.type
_entity_poly.pdbx_seq_one_letter_code
_entity_poly.pdbx_strand_id
1 'polypeptide(L)'
;MAMHHQHNGDQTNDLIINIHPQLRQRLTLAAAQSNLSLEEYVGRILEQVVPPEANAAQKRSGQLDRVAVEDLKHFREEIRRSHPGQVFEDSVELLRQAREERTRELEQR
;
A
#
# COMPACT_ATOMS: atom_id res chain seq x y z
N MET A 1 -1.46 -8.61 -43.15
CA MET A 1 -0.39 -8.32 -42.15
C MET A 1 -0.94 -8.69 -40.79
N ALA A 2 -0.43 -9.77 -40.20
CA ALA A 2 -0.90 -10.30 -38.93
C ALA A 2 -0.12 -9.64 -37.79
N MET A 3 -0.82 -8.90 -36.93
CA MET A 3 -0.26 -8.38 -35.68
C MET A 3 -0.30 -9.50 -34.64
N HIS A 4 0.76 -10.30 -34.57
CA HIS A 4 1.01 -11.18 -33.44
C HIS A 4 1.40 -10.31 -32.23
N HIS A 5 0.43 -10.02 -31.37
CA HIS A 5 0.72 -9.63 -29.99
C HIS A 5 1.10 -10.88 -29.21
N GLN A 6 2.38 -11.25 -29.26
CA GLN A 6 2.95 -12.13 -28.25
C GLN A 6 3.03 -11.32 -26.94
N HIS A 7 2.07 -11.54 -26.05
CA HIS A 7 2.25 -11.25 -24.64
C HIS A 7 3.38 -12.16 -24.16
N ASN A 8 4.57 -11.58 -24.06
CA ASN A 8 5.76 -12.25 -23.57
C ASN A 8 5.52 -12.62 -22.10
N GLY A 9 5.81 -13.87 -21.77
CA GLY A 9 5.41 -14.53 -20.54
C GLY A 9 5.77 -13.76 -19.27
N ASP A 10 4.83 -13.86 -18.34
CA ASP A 10 4.97 -13.75 -16.89
C ASP A 10 6.37 -14.22 -16.43
N GLN A 11 7.32 -13.29 -16.29
CA GLN A 11 8.58 -13.58 -15.62
C GLN A 11 8.25 -13.70 -14.13
N THR A 12 7.91 -14.91 -13.67
CA THR A 12 7.98 -15.22 -12.25
C THR A 12 9.44 -15.03 -11.85
N ASN A 13 9.74 -13.86 -11.26
CA ASN A 13 11.04 -13.61 -10.67
C ASN A 13 11.13 -14.48 -9.42
N ASP A 14 11.51 -15.75 -9.61
CA ASP A 14 11.60 -16.74 -8.55
C ASP A 14 12.57 -16.24 -7.48
N LEU A 15 12.04 -15.96 -6.28
CA LEU A 15 12.82 -15.54 -5.13
C LEU A 15 13.46 -16.76 -4.46
N ILE A 16 14.79 -16.90 -4.59
CA ILE A 16 15.53 -17.99 -3.93
C ILE A 16 15.92 -17.55 -2.50
N ILE A 17 15.32 -18.18 -1.48
CA ILE A 17 15.63 -17.94 -0.07
C ILE A 17 16.54 -19.06 0.45
N ASN A 18 17.77 -18.73 0.81
CA ASN A 18 18.69 -19.67 1.45
C ASN A 18 18.40 -19.75 2.94
N ILE A 19 18.07 -20.95 3.44
CA ILE A 19 17.68 -21.19 4.83
C ILE A 19 18.78 -22.00 5.52
N HIS A 20 19.20 -21.56 6.71
CA HIS A 20 20.14 -22.32 7.53
C HIS A 20 19.61 -23.74 7.83
N PRO A 21 20.48 -24.77 7.86
CA PRO A 21 20.05 -26.16 7.96
C PRO A 21 19.24 -26.45 9.23
N GLN A 22 19.59 -25.81 10.36
CA GLN A 22 18.85 -25.94 11.62
C GLN A 22 17.42 -25.39 11.52
N LEU A 23 17.26 -24.27 10.82
CA LEU A 23 15.94 -23.67 10.59
C LEU A 23 15.13 -24.50 9.61
N ARG A 24 15.76 -25.02 8.55
CA ARG A 24 15.12 -25.95 7.60
C ARG A 24 14.53 -27.15 8.32
N GLN A 25 15.29 -27.78 9.23
CA GLN A 25 14.81 -28.93 10.00
C GLN A 25 13.59 -28.59 10.86
N ARG A 26 13.60 -27.44 11.54
CA ARG A 26 12.45 -26.96 12.33
C ARG A 26 11.22 -26.72 11.46
N LEU A 27 11.40 -26.11 10.29
CA LEU A 27 10.33 -25.88 9.32
C LEU A 27 9.76 -27.20 8.79
N THR A 28 10.61 -28.18 8.48
CA THR A 28 10.17 -29.52 8.04
C THR A 28 9.33 -30.22 9.10
N LEU A 29 9.75 -30.17 10.37
CA LEU A 29 8.99 -30.76 11.48
C LEU A 29 7.63 -30.07 11.69
N ALA A 30 7.59 -28.74 11.55
CA ALA A 30 6.36 -27.97 11.72
C ALA A 30 5.39 -28.17 10.53
N ALA A 31 5.91 -28.29 9.32
CA ALA A 31 5.15 -28.64 8.11
C ALA A 31 4.51 -30.04 8.25
N ALA A 32 5.28 -31.03 8.71
CA ALA A 32 4.80 -32.38 8.96
C ALA A 32 3.68 -32.42 10.03
N GLN A 33 3.81 -31.65 11.11
CA GLN A 33 2.75 -31.53 12.13
C GLN A 33 1.46 -30.90 11.59
N SER A 34 1.58 -30.06 10.56
CA SER A 34 0.46 -29.37 9.92
C SER A 34 -0.11 -30.14 8.72
N ASN A 35 0.43 -31.33 8.40
CA ASN A 35 0.15 -32.10 7.18
C ASN A 35 0.32 -31.28 5.89
N LEU A 36 1.29 -30.37 5.86
CA LEU A 36 1.61 -29.55 4.69
C LEU A 36 2.98 -29.94 4.14
N SER A 37 3.17 -29.74 2.83
CA SER A 37 4.53 -29.73 2.28
C SER A 37 5.33 -28.56 2.86
N LEU A 38 6.66 -28.67 2.81
CA LEU A 38 7.55 -27.61 3.29
C LEU A 38 7.29 -26.28 2.54
N GLU A 39 7.03 -26.35 1.24
CA GLU A 39 6.74 -25.19 0.40
C GLU A 39 5.42 -24.52 0.79
N GLU A 40 4.33 -25.29 0.92
CA GLU A 40 3.04 -24.76 1.35
C GLU A 40 3.10 -24.16 2.76
N TYR A 41 3.84 -24.81 3.66
CA TYR A 41 4.02 -24.33 5.02
C TYR A 41 4.76 -22.98 5.04
N VAL A 42 5.84 -22.85 4.26
CA VAL A 42 6.58 -21.58 4.12
C VAL A 42 5.73 -20.52 3.42
N GLY A 43 5.00 -20.89 2.36
CA GLY A 43 4.09 -19.99 1.65
C GLY A 43 3.04 -19.37 2.59
N ARG A 44 2.37 -20.20 3.41
CA ARG A 44 1.40 -19.71 4.40
C ARG A 44 2.00 -18.78 5.44
N ILE A 45 3.23 -19.05 5.90
CA ILE A 45 3.94 -18.14 6.82
C ILE A 45 4.20 -16.80 6.13
N LEU A 46 4.67 -16.83 4.88
CA LEU A 46 4.95 -15.62 4.12
C LEU A 46 3.68 -14.82 3.86
N GLU A 47 2.56 -15.45 3.52
CA GLU A 47 1.26 -14.78 3.36
C GLU A 47 0.74 -14.13 4.66
N GLN A 48 1.02 -14.73 5.83
CA GLN A 48 0.66 -14.14 7.11
C GLN A 48 1.49 -12.89 7.44
N VAL A 49 2.77 -12.90 7.08
CA VAL A 49 3.72 -11.82 7.40
C VAL A 49 3.65 -10.69 6.35
N VAL A 50 3.48 -11.05 5.08
CA VAL A 50 3.36 -10.14 3.95
C VAL A 50 1.89 -9.93 3.65
N PRO A 51 1.25 -8.85 4.15
CA PRO A 51 -0.14 -8.60 3.83
C PRO A 51 -0.31 -8.49 2.31
N PRO A 52 -1.41 -9.02 1.74
CA PRO A 52 -1.68 -8.87 0.31
C PRO A 52 -1.71 -7.37 -0.03
N GLU A 53 -1.29 -6.99 -1.23
CA GLU A 53 -1.10 -5.59 -1.63
C GLU A 53 -2.34 -4.72 -1.37
N ALA A 54 -3.54 -5.30 -1.47
CA ALA A 54 -4.81 -4.65 -1.11
C ALA A 54 -4.87 -4.16 0.36
N ASN A 55 -4.27 -4.90 1.29
CA ASN A 55 -4.23 -4.59 2.72
C ASN A 55 -3.14 -3.60 3.10
N ALA A 56 -2.13 -3.34 2.26
CA ALA A 56 -1.15 -2.29 2.54
C ALA A 56 -1.76 -0.88 2.34
N ALA A 57 -2.66 -0.74 1.37
CA ALA A 57 -3.46 0.48 1.18
C ALA A 57 -4.50 0.66 2.29
N GLN A 58 -5.10 -0.44 2.78
CA GLN A 58 -6.09 -0.41 3.86
C GLN A 58 -5.48 -0.36 5.26
N LYS A 59 -4.22 -0.78 5.50
CA LYS A 59 -3.58 -0.60 6.82
C LYS A 59 -3.31 0.86 7.21
N ARG A 60 -3.48 1.81 6.29
CA ARG A 60 -3.53 3.25 6.64
C ARG A 60 -4.85 3.66 7.31
N SER A 61 -5.86 2.78 7.37
CA SER A 61 -7.10 3.00 8.15
C SER A 61 -7.08 2.29 9.52
N GLY A 62 -6.00 1.58 9.86
CA GLY A 62 -5.85 0.85 11.10
C GLY A 62 -5.29 1.72 12.24
N GLN A 63 -6.21 2.29 13.02
CA GLN A 63 -6.00 2.91 14.33
C GLN A 63 -5.20 4.23 14.32
N LEU A 64 -5.91 5.33 14.05
CA LEU A 64 -5.49 6.66 14.45
C LEU A 64 -5.22 6.65 15.96
N ASP A 65 -3.95 6.85 16.35
CA ASP A 65 -3.58 7.07 17.74
C ASP A 65 -4.34 8.31 18.24
N ARG A 66 -4.98 8.21 19.41
CA ARG A 66 -5.73 9.32 20.00
C ARG A 66 -4.82 10.54 20.17
N VAL A 67 -3.54 10.33 20.44
CA VAL A 67 -2.53 11.38 20.53
C VAL A 67 -2.38 12.09 19.19
N ALA A 68 -2.21 11.33 18.09
CA ALA A 68 -2.11 11.90 16.75
C ALA A 68 -3.37 12.69 16.34
N VAL A 69 -4.56 12.25 16.75
CA VAL A 69 -5.82 12.98 16.50
C VAL A 69 -5.87 14.28 17.29
N GLU A 70 -5.43 14.28 18.55
CA GLU A 70 -5.38 15.50 19.37
C GLU A 70 -4.32 16.49 18.87
N ASP A 71 -3.15 16.00 18.42
CA ASP A 71 -2.12 16.84 17.79
C ASP A 71 -2.66 17.51 16.52
N LEU A 72 -3.41 16.76 15.69
CA LEU A 72 -4.08 17.28 14.50
C LEU A 72 -5.13 18.36 14.84
N LYS A 73 -5.89 18.17 15.91
CA LYS A 73 -6.87 19.16 16.38
C LYS A 73 -6.18 20.42 16.90
N HIS A 74 -5.10 20.27 17.67
CA HIS A 74 -4.32 21.39 18.17
C HIS A 74 -3.74 22.21 17.01
N PHE A 75 -3.10 21.53 16.05
CA PHE A 75 -2.54 22.17 14.87
C PHE A 75 -3.60 22.90 14.04
N ARG A 76 -4.79 22.30 13.86
CA ARG A 76 -5.92 22.96 13.20
C ARG A 76 -6.35 24.23 13.94
N GLU A 77 -6.37 24.18 15.27
CA GLU A 77 -6.74 25.33 16.08
C GLU A 77 -5.70 26.46 16.01
N GLU A 78 -4.41 26.12 15.99
CA GLU A 78 -3.32 27.08 15.77
C GLU A 78 -3.41 27.75 14.41
N ILE A 79 -3.72 26.99 13.36
CA ILE A 79 -3.96 27.56 12.01
C ILE A 79 -5.17 28.51 12.04
N ARG A 80 -6.26 28.10 12.69
CA ARG A 80 -7.48 28.92 12.77
C ARG A 80 -7.25 30.22 13.54
N ARG A 81 -6.44 30.19 14.60
CA ARG A 81 -6.07 31.38 15.38
C ARG A 81 -5.11 32.30 14.64
N SER A 82 -4.19 31.74 13.87
CA SER A 82 -3.22 32.52 13.07
C SER A 82 -3.85 33.10 11.79
N HIS A 83 -4.94 32.53 11.30
CA HIS A 83 -5.64 32.95 10.08
C HIS A 83 -7.14 33.17 10.34
N PRO A 84 -7.52 34.15 11.18
CA PRO A 84 -8.92 34.42 11.49
C PRO A 84 -9.68 34.87 10.23
N GLY A 85 -10.69 34.10 9.82
CA GLY A 85 -11.51 34.37 8.64
C GLY A 85 -11.14 33.57 7.38
N GLN A 86 -10.02 32.83 7.40
CA GLN A 86 -9.69 31.90 6.30
C GLN A 86 -10.36 30.55 6.58
N VAL A 87 -11.66 30.49 6.33
CA VAL A 87 -12.37 29.21 6.25
C VAL A 87 -11.78 28.49 5.03
N PHE A 88 -11.34 27.24 5.18
CA PHE A 88 -10.91 26.39 4.06
C PHE A 88 -12.10 26.00 3.16
N GLU A 89 -12.98 26.95 2.85
CA GLU A 89 -14.32 26.73 2.37
C GLU A 89 -14.39 26.27 0.92
N ASP A 90 -13.28 26.30 0.17
CA ASP A 90 -13.33 25.95 -1.25
C ASP A 90 -12.07 25.22 -1.74
N SER A 91 -11.52 24.32 -0.93
CA SER A 91 -10.46 23.41 -1.43
C SER A 91 -10.93 22.59 -2.63
N VAL A 92 -12.22 22.27 -2.70
CA VAL A 92 -12.85 21.59 -3.83
C VAL A 92 -12.90 22.48 -5.08
N GLU A 93 -13.34 23.74 -4.95
CA GLU A 93 -13.40 24.66 -6.09
C GLU A 93 -12.02 25.09 -6.59
N LEU A 94 -11.06 25.33 -5.69
CA LEU A 94 -9.67 25.58 -6.05
C LEU A 94 -9.06 24.39 -6.81
N LEU A 95 -9.34 23.16 -6.37
CA LEU A 95 -8.90 21.96 -7.07
C LEU A 95 -9.62 21.77 -8.42
N ARG A 96 -10.89 22.18 -8.54
CA ARG A 96 -11.63 22.16 -9.81
C ARG A 96 -11.02 23.16 -10.81
N GLN A 97 -10.79 24.41 -10.39
CA GLN A 97 -10.19 25.43 -11.23
C GLN A 97 -8.79 25.02 -11.72
N ALA A 98 -7.93 24.52 -10.82
CA ALA A 98 -6.59 24.06 -11.18
C ALA A 98 -6.60 22.87 -12.16
N ARG A 99 -7.61 21.98 -12.06
CA ARG A 99 -7.81 20.90 -13.03
C ARG A 99 -8.26 21.43 -14.39
N GLU A 100 -9.19 22.38 -14.41
CA GLU A 100 -9.69 22.98 -15.65
C GLU A 100 -8.62 23.77 -16.40
N GLU A 101 -7.77 24.52 -15.69
CA GLU A 101 -6.61 25.20 -16.29
C GLU A 101 -5.65 24.20 -16.94
N ARG A 102 -5.28 23.14 -16.20
CA ARG A 102 -4.38 22.11 -16.73
C ARG A 102 -4.96 21.42 -17.98
N THR A 103 -6.26 21.13 -18.00
CA THR A 103 -6.91 20.51 -19.17
C THR A 103 -6.83 21.42 -20.39
N ARG A 104 -7.08 22.74 -20.23
CA ARG A 104 -6.98 23.69 -21.34
C ARG A 104 -5.56 23.82 -21.90
N GLU A 105 -4.54 23.79 -21.03
CA GLU A 105 -3.13 23.82 -21.48
C GLU A 105 -2.74 22.57 -22.28
N LEU A 106 -3.30 21.41 -21.92
CA LEU A 106 -3.05 20.14 -22.62
C LEU A 106 -3.80 20.05 -23.95
N GLU A 107 -4.97 20.69 -24.07
CA GLU A 107 -5.75 20.76 -25.31
C GLU A 107 -5.19 21.78 -26.33
N GLN A 108 -4.36 22.73 -25.88
CA GLN A 108 -3.70 23.73 -26.73
C GLN A 108 -2.29 23.32 -27.20
N ARG A 109 -1.87 22.08 -26.96
CA ARG A 109 -0.62 21.48 -27.44
C ARG A 109 -0.87 20.42 -28.50
#